data_AF-A0A3B6VWH1-F1
#
_entry.id   AF-A0A3B6VWH1-F1
#
_cell.length_a   1.000
_cell.length_b   1.000
_cell.length_c   1.000
_cell.angle_alpha   90.00
_cell.angle_beta   90.00
_cell.angle_gamma   90.00
#
_symmetry.space_group_name_H-M   'P 1'
#
loop_
_entity.id
_entity.type
_entity.pdbx_description
1 polymer ?
#
loop_
_entity_poly.entity_id
_entity_poly.type
_entity_poly.pdbx_seq_one_letter_code
_entity_poly.pdbx_strand_id
1 'polypeptide(L)'
;MELQLRNIGMIKEADITLDGLTLIAGENDTGKSTVGKALYSVVAGLNNAEKNYKEYVEEIKIYPILRNIVRKLENEFLKKWKDEHSLIRIRDLDFVGFQQYIGETLEHFIFDTNNLNNNFFNEYKKNLQEYDLYNCIENDIKEYFNILANKPNINEIKHYSIKQHILNELKNNIQSFNCEKSNISILEDNNKIINIDIINNQFNDDELIGNVYASNITYIETPFIFNIIENYITPYKLKKYTVDNHLIDLSKKIIENRNKSIIDTDYSLFEEFNKIKRISDKIQNNINGSIEYDNIKDTMFFKKNNNYIELSNTAVGIKSFAIIDLLLKAGIFNDKHILILDEPEVHLHPKWQIEYAKLMVKMAEELDIQILINSHSPYFIEAIQKYSEKSEKIADKTNFYLSEKQDDGYAVIKNVNDDIESIYKTLADAYRKLDEDTLWNESEK
;
A
#
# COMPACT_ATOMS: atom_id res chain seq x y z
N MET A 1 18.65 -0.27 -5.57
CA MET A 1 17.64 0.69 -6.10
C MET A 1 17.92 2.04 -5.47
N GLU A 2 17.69 3.16 -6.16
CA GLU A 2 17.81 4.50 -5.58
C GLU A 2 16.52 5.30 -5.85
N LEU A 3 15.98 5.93 -4.81
CA LEU A 3 14.85 6.85 -4.89
C LEU A 3 15.35 8.29 -4.83
N GLN A 4 14.99 9.08 -5.83
CA GLN A 4 15.30 10.52 -5.87
C GLN A 4 14.01 11.33 -5.76
N LEU A 5 13.98 12.27 -4.82
CA LEU A 5 12.88 13.20 -4.61
C LEU A 5 13.38 14.63 -4.78
N ARG A 6 12.63 15.45 -5.52
CA ARG A 6 12.87 16.88 -5.65
C ARG A 6 11.57 17.66 -5.44
N ASN A 7 11.57 18.55 -4.45
CA ASN A 7 10.43 19.41 -4.09
C ASN A 7 9.11 18.65 -3.82
N ILE A 8 9.16 17.54 -3.08
CA ILE A 8 7.99 16.71 -2.73
C ILE A 8 7.64 16.93 -1.26
N GLY A 9 6.46 17.49 -0.98
CA GLY A 9 6.03 17.85 0.37
C GLY A 9 7.07 18.74 1.07
N MET A 10 7.60 18.29 2.20
CA MET A 10 8.67 19.00 2.91
C MET A 10 10.08 18.72 2.37
N ILE A 11 10.24 17.76 1.47
CA ILE A 11 11.55 17.37 0.93
C ILE A 11 11.91 18.26 -0.25
N LYS A 12 12.94 19.08 -0.08
CA LYS A 12 13.59 19.82 -1.16
C LYS A 12 14.41 18.87 -2.04
N GLU A 13 15.25 18.05 -1.40
CA GLU A 13 16.14 17.12 -2.07
C GLU A 13 16.40 15.90 -1.19
N ALA A 14 16.29 14.70 -1.79
CA ALA A 14 16.68 13.45 -1.18
C ALA A 14 17.09 12.45 -2.27
N ASP A 15 18.25 11.83 -2.10
CA ASP A 15 18.74 10.71 -2.92
C ASP A 15 18.99 9.54 -1.97
N ILE A 16 18.13 8.53 -2.02
CA ILE A 16 18.05 7.45 -1.02
C ILE A 16 18.33 6.12 -1.69
N THR A 17 19.49 5.55 -1.40
CA THR A 17 19.85 4.19 -1.80
C THR A 17 19.15 3.17 -0.91
N LEU A 18 18.38 2.28 -1.55
CA LEU A 18 17.76 1.09 -0.97
C LEU A 18 18.57 -0.13 -1.43
N ASP A 19 19.44 -0.60 -0.54
CA ASP A 19 20.26 -1.79 -0.71
C ASP A 19 20.45 -2.42 0.67
N GLY A 20 19.62 -3.40 1.02
CA GLY A 20 19.59 -3.99 2.36
C GLY A 20 18.78 -3.16 3.37
N LEU A 21 19.45 -2.50 4.32
CA LEU A 21 18.81 -1.71 5.37
C LEU A 21 19.14 -0.23 5.19
N THR A 22 18.12 0.62 5.24
CA THR A 22 18.25 2.07 5.09
C THR A 22 17.53 2.76 6.24
N LEU A 23 18.23 3.61 6.97
CA LEU A 23 17.67 4.37 8.08
C LEU A 23 17.78 5.87 7.81
N ILE A 24 16.66 6.58 7.91
CA ILE A 24 16.59 8.03 7.86
C ILE A 24 16.33 8.55 9.27
N ALA A 25 17.32 9.26 9.81
CA ALA A 25 17.23 9.97 11.08
C ALA A 25 17.04 11.48 10.84
N GLY A 26 16.59 12.21 11.85
CA GLY A 26 16.44 13.67 11.80
C GLY A 26 15.51 14.16 12.89
N GLU A 27 15.17 15.44 12.89
CA GLU A 27 14.15 15.99 13.80
C GLU A 27 12.72 15.71 13.30
N ASN A 28 11.73 15.87 14.17
CA ASN A 28 10.33 15.80 13.77
C ASN A 28 10.04 16.85 12.68
N ASP A 29 9.04 16.58 11.86
CA ASP A 29 8.59 17.53 10.83
C ASP A 29 9.66 17.81 9.74
N THR A 30 10.60 16.90 9.49
CA THR A 30 11.60 17.04 8.40
C THR A 30 11.24 16.25 7.14
N GLY A 31 10.00 15.77 7.01
CA GLY A 31 9.52 15.10 5.81
C GLY A 31 9.92 13.62 5.65
N LYS A 32 10.53 12.96 6.64
CA LYS A 32 10.96 11.54 6.57
C LYS A 32 9.83 10.58 6.13
N SER A 33 8.63 10.71 6.68
CA SER A 33 7.45 9.93 6.26
C SER A 33 7.09 10.15 4.78
N THR A 34 7.42 11.32 4.20
CA THR A 34 7.20 11.62 2.77
C THR A 34 8.04 10.71 1.88
N VAL A 35 9.25 10.34 2.31
CA VAL A 35 10.10 9.40 1.58
C VAL A 35 9.44 8.03 1.50
N GLY A 36 8.96 7.51 2.64
CA GLY A 36 8.23 6.25 2.70
C GLY A 36 6.97 6.27 1.84
N LYS A 37 6.16 7.34 1.93
CA LYS A 37 4.94 7.51 1.12
C LYS A 37 5.22 7.57 -0.38
N ALA A 38 6.25 8.30 -0.80
CA ALA A 38 6.64 8.38 -2.20
C ALA A 38 7.11 7.02 -2.74
N LEU A 39 7.98 6.33 -1.99
CA LEU A 39 8.46 5.00 -2.35
C LEU A 39 7.30 3.99 -2.46
N TYR A 40 6.44 3.96 -1.43
CA TYR A 40 5.25 3.13 -1.40
C TYR A 40 4.38 3.38 -2.63
N SER A 41 4.08 4.64 -2.92
CA SER A 41 3.17 5.01 -4.00
C SER A 41 3.65 4.51 -5.37
N VAL A 42 4.95 4.64 -5.64
CA VAL A 42 5.53 4.21 -6.92
C VAL A 42 5.56 2.69 -7.02
N VAL A 43 6.12 2.00 -6.02
CA VAL A 43 6.31 0.54 -6.07
C VAL A 43 4.97 -0.19 -5.98
N ALA A 44 4.07 0.22 -5.07
CA ALA A 44 2.72 -0.36 -4.97
C ALA A 44 1.89 -0.06 -6.22
N GLY A 45 2.03 1.15 -6.78
CA GLY A 45 1.41 1.54 -8.04
C GLY A 45 1.81 0.62 -9.19
N LEU A 46 3.09 0.30 -9.34
CA LEU A 46 3.58 -0.63 -10.37
C LEU A 46 3.08 -2.05 -10.15
N ASN A 47 3.26 -2.57 -8.93
CA ASN A 47 2.93 -3.97 -8.60
C ASN A 47 1.44 -4.27 -8.70
N ASN A 48 0.58 -3.26 -8.52
CA ASN A 48 -0.87 -3.40 -8.60
C ASN A 48 -1.47 -2.79 -9.89
N ALA A 49 -0.66 -2.43 -10.89
CA ALA A 49 -1.12 -1.62 -12.01
C ALA A 49 -2.29 -2.25 -12.79
N GLU A 50 -2.17 -3.53 -13.17
CA GLU A 50 -3.22 -4.23 -13.91
C GLU A 50 -4.50 -4.39 -13.10
N LYS A 51 -4.36 -4.74 -11.81
CA LYS A 51 -5.48 -4.86 -10.87
C LYS A 51 -6.22 -3.53 -10.73
N ASN A 52 -5.50 -2.46 -10.41
CA ASN A 52 -6.05 -1.13 -10.20
C ASN A 52 -6.74 -0.59 -11.47
N TYR A 53 -6.14 -0.83 -12.64
CA TYR A 53 -6.76 -0.42 -13.89
C TYR A 53 -8.01 -1.24 -14.22
N LYS A 54 -7.98 -2.55 -13.99
CA LYS A 54 -9.17 -3.41 -14.14
C LYS A 54 -10.32 -2.92 -13.26
N GLU A 55 -10.07 -2.71 -11.97
CA GLU A 55 -11.08 -2.22 -11.02
C GLU A 55 -11.61 -0.84 -11.43
N TYR A 56 -10.73 0.07 -11.89
CA TYR A 56 -11.14 1.37 -12.42
C TYR A 56 -12.06 1.24 -13.65
N VAL A 57 -11.71 0.40 -14.62
CA VAL A 57 -12.54 0.22 -15.82
C VAL A 57 -13.88 -0.40 -15.46
N GLU A 58 -13.89 -1.45 -14.64
CA GLU A 58 -15.11 -2.13 -14.21
C GLU A 58 -16.05 -1.16 -13.49
N GLU A 59 -15.55 -0.43 -12.50
CA GLU A 59 -16.41 0.32 -11.58
C GLU A 59 -16.71 1.75 -12.06
N ILE A 60 -15.76 2.41 -12.74
CA ILE A 60 -15.92 3.82 -13.16
C ILE A 60 -16.39 3.93 -14.61
N LYS A 61 -16.01 3.00 -15.49
CA LYS A 61 -16.40 3.08 -16.91
C LYS A 61 -17.58 2.14 -17.22
N ILE A 62 -17.50 0.87 -16.85
CA ILE A 62 -18.48 -0.15 -17.26
C ILE A 62 -19.75 -0.11 -16.40
N TYR A 63 -19.63 -0.13 -15.08
CA TYR A 63 -20.79 -0.22 -14.19
C TYR A 63 -21.84 0.89 -14.39
N PRO A 64 -21.45 2.17 -14.61
CA PRO A 64 -22.42 3.23 -14.92
C PRO A 64 -23.19 2.98 -16.23
N ILE A 65 -22.52 2.44 -17.26
CA ILE A 65 -23.13 2.08 -18.53
C ILE A 65 -24.14 0.96 -18.31
N LEU A 66 -23.77 -0.10 -17.60
CA LEU A 66 -24.66 -1.22 -17.30
C LEU A 66 -25.90 -0.77 -16.52
N ARG A 67 -25.72 0.08 -15.52
CA ARG A 67 -26.83 0.67 -14.77
C ARG A 67 -27.76 1.51 -15.65
N ASN A 68 -27.20 2.24 -16.62
CA ASN A 68 -27.98 3.01 -17.57
C ASN A 68 -28.77 2.11 -18.54
N ILE A 69 -28.16 1.01 -18.99
CA ILE A 69 -28.79 -0.03 -19.82
C ILE A 69 -30.01 -0.62 -19.11
N VAL A 70 -29.85 -1.09 -17.86
CA VAL A 70 -30.97 -1.61 -17.03
C VAL A 70 -32.12 -0.61 -17.02
N ARG A 71 -31.81 0.62 -16.61
CA ARG A 71 -32.82 1.68 -16.45
C ARG A 71 -33.56 1.97 -17.77
N LYS A 72 -32.85 2.00 -18.90
CA LYS A 72 -33.45 2.25 -20.23
C LYS A 72 -34.33 1.08 -20.67
N LEU A 73 -33.87 -0.14 -20.46
CA LEU A 73 -34.62 -1.35 -20.77
C LEU A 73 -35.90 -1.46 -19.94
N GLU A 74 -35.83 -1.26 -18.63
CA GLU A 74 -37.00 -1.28 -17.75
C GLU A 74 -38.04 -0.23 -18.15
N ASN A 75 -37.60 0.99 -18.47
CA ASN A 75 -38.50 2.06 -18.90
C ASN A 75 -39.17 1.76 -20.26
N GLU A 76 -38.41 1.28 -21.25
CA GLU A 76 -38.97 0.92 -22.54
C GLU A 76 -39.87 -0.32 -22.46
N PHE A 77 -39.53 -1.31 -21.62
CA PHE A 77 -40.40 -2.45 -21.36
C PHE A 77 -41.75 -1.99 -20.80
N LEU A 78 -41.76 -1.16 -19.76
CA LEU A 78 -42.99 -0.65 -19.15
C LEU A 78 -43.83 0.18 -20.13
N LYS A 79 -43.17 0.96 -21.00
CA LYS A 79 -43.84 1.73 -22.05
C LYS A 79 -44.50 0.82 -23.07
N LYS A 80 -43.80 -0.21 -23.55
CA LYS A 80 -44.34 -1.20 -24.49
C LYS A 80 -45.42 -2.07 -23.86
N TRP A 81 -45.27 -2.47 -22.60
CA TRP A 81 -46.31 -3.22 -21.88
C TRP A 81 -47.64 -2.46 -21.79
N LYS A 82 -47.62 -1.12 -21.80
CA LYS A 82 -48.82 -0.27 -21.86
C LYS A 82 -49.40 -0.09 -23.26
N ASP A 83 -48.64 -0.40 -24.31
CA ASP A 83 -49.06 -0.31 -25.71
C ASP A 83 -49.73 -1.62 -26.13
N GLU A 84 -51.02 -1.53 -26.50
CA GLU A 84 -51.86 -2.67 -26.88
C GLU A 84 -51.36 -3.41 -28.12
N HIS A 85 -50.56 -2.76 -28.96
CA HIS A 85 -50.03 -3.35 -30.19
C HIS A 85 -48.61 -3.92 -30.03
N SER A 86 -47.99 -3.77 -28.87
CA SER A 86 -46.62 -4.27 -28.67
C SER A 86 -46.59 -5.79 -28.48
N LEU A 87 -45.50 -6.43 -28.93
CA LEU A 87 -45.29 -7.86 -28.69
C LEU A 87 -45.17 -8.21 -27.20
N ILE A 88 -44.65 -7.30 -26.39
CA ILE A 88 -44.56 -7.46 -24.92
C ILE A 88 -45.96 -7.62 -24.32
N ARG A 89 -46.91 -6.80 -24.78
CA ARG A 89 -48.30 -6.86 -24.33
C ARG A 89 -49.03 -8.07 -24.90
N ILE A 90 -48.87 -8.35 -26.19
CA ILE A 90 -49.53 -9.48 -26.88
C ILE A 90 -49.12 -10.82 -26.26
N ARG A 91 -47.85 -10.96 -25.83
CA ARG A 91 -47.32 -12.18 -25.21
C ARG A 91 -47.44 -12.21 -23.68
N ASP A 92 -48.06 -11.19 -23.09
CA ASP A 92 -48.28 -11.06 -21.64
C ASP A 92 -47.00 -11.32 -20.80
N LEU A 93 -45.89 -10.70 -21.21
CA LEU A 93 -44.63 -10.88 -20.51
C LEU A 93 -44.66 -10.16 -19.15
N ASP A 94 -44.24 -10.88 -18.11
CA ASP A 94 -44.12 -10.37 -16.75
C ASP A 94 -42.86 -9.51 -16.57
N PHE A 95 -43.01 -8.42 -15.80
CA PHE A 95 -41.92 -7.50 -15.49
C PHE A 95 -40.89 -8.11 -14.55
N VAL A 96 -41.30 -8.95 -13.59
CA VAL A 96 -40.36 -9.58 -12.65
C VAL A 96 -39.46 -10.57 -13.39
N GLY A 97 -40.04 -11.40 -14.25
CA GLY A 97 -39.27 -12.29 -15.12
C GLY A 97 -38.33 -11.53 -16.06
N PHE A 98 -38.74 -10.38 -16.57
CA PHE A 98 -37.87 -9.51 -17.38
C PHE A 98 -36.70 -8.94 -16.57
N GLN A 99 -36.93 -8.47 -15.34
CA GLN A 99 -35.88 -8.00 -14.45
C GLN A 99 -34.87 -9.10 -14.13
N GLN A 100 -35.35 -10.32 -13.87
CA GLN A 100 -34.49 -11.48 -13.65
C GLN A 100 -33.63 -11.78 -14.89
N TYR A 101 -34.24 -11.82 -16.08
CA TYR A 101 -33.53 -12.03 -17.35
C TYR A 101 -32.43 -10.99 -17.59
N ILE A 102 -32.72 -9.70 -17.35
CA ILE A 102 -31.72 -8.64 -17.45
C ILE A 102 -30.61 -8.83 -16.43
N GLY A 103 -30.95 -9.15 -15.18
CA GLY A 103 -29.98 -9.40 -14.12
C GLY A 103 -28.99 -10.49 -14.50
N GLU A 104 -29.49 -11.67 -14.89
CA GLU A 104 -28.70 -12.81 -15.36
C GLU A 104 -27.85 -12.43 -16.59
N THR A 105 -28.40 -11.66 -17.52
CA THR A 105 -27.63 -11.21 -18.69
C THR A 105 -26.47 -10.30 -18.28
N LEU A 106 -26.69 -9.37 -17.35
CA LEU A 106 -25.67 -8.40 -16.94
C LEU A 106 -24.53 -9.02 -16.14
N GLU A 107 -24.75 -10.15 -15.48
CA GLU A 107 -23.68 -10.94 -14.89
C GLU A 107 -22.64 -11.40 -15.93
N HIS A 108 -23.02 -11.46 -17.22
CA HIS A 108 -22.08 -11.76 -18.31
C HIS A 108 -21.39 -10.52 -18.90
N PHE A 109 -21.79 -9.30 -18.53
CA PHE A 109 -21.11 -8.07 -18.91
C PHE A 109 -20.01 -7.72 -17.89
N ILE A 110 -18.94 -8.52 -17.87
CA ILE A 110 -17.75 -8.31 -17.03
C ILE A 110 -16.57 -7.87 -17.90
N PHE A 111 -15.62 -7.12 -17.33
CA PHE A 111 -14.32 -6.88 -17.96
C PHE A 111 -13.49 -8.17 -17.99
N ASP A 112 -13.82 -9.06 -18.93
CA ASP A 112 -12.95 -10.16 -19.34
C ASP A 112 -12.63 -10.02 -20.82
N THR A 113 -11.52 -9.34 -21.11
CA THR A 113 -11.05 -9.09 -22.48
C THR A 113 -10.72 -10.39 -23.23
N ASN A 114 -10.53 -11.51 -22.51
CA ASN A 114 -10.18 -12.80 -23.11
C ASN A 114 -11.42 -13.61 -23.54
N ASN A 115 -12.60 -13.25 -23.04
CA ASN A 115 -13.88 -13.89 -23.35
C ASN A 115 -14.95 -12.85 -23.69
N LEU A 116 -14.69 -12.01 -24.70
CA LEU A 116 -15.76 -11.37 -25.45
C LEU A 116 -16.58 -12.49 -26.12
N ASN A 117 -17.54 -13.07 -25.40
CA ASN A 117 -18.39 -14.11 -25.93
C ASN A 117 -19.41 -13.45 -26.89
N ASN A 118 -18.93 -13.08 -28.07
CA ASN A 118 -19.71 -12.42 -29.11
C ASN A 118 -20.98 -13.21 -29.45
N ASN A 119 -20.96 -14.53 -29.27
CA ASN A 119 -22.12 -15.39 -29.47
C ASN A 119 -23.24 -15.10 -28.46
N PHE A 120 -22.90 -15.00 -27.16
CA PHE A 120 -23.87 -14.66 -26.12
C PHE A 120 -24.49 -13.26 -26.36
N PHE A 121 -23.65 -12.28 -26.67
CA PHE A 121 -24.13 -10.93 -26.95
C PHE A 121 -25.03 -10.86 -28.18
N ASN A 122 -24.70 -11.61 -29.24
CA ASN A 122 -25.52 -11.66 -30.47
C ASN A 122 -26.89 -12.29 -30.20
N GLU A 123 -26.96 -13.33 -29.37
CA GLU A 123 -28.22 -13.93 -28.94
C GLU A 123 -29.07 -12.94 -28.13
N TYR A 124 -28.46 -12.27 -27.16
CA TYR A 124 -29.13 -11.24 -26.37
C TYR A 124 -29.66 -10.08 -27.24
N LYS A 125 -28.83 -9.59 -28.15
CA LYS A 125 -29.22 -8.55 -29.12
C LYS A 125 -30.43 -8.98 -29.93
N LYS A 126 -30.45 -10.22 -30.45
CA LYS A 126 -31.57 -10.75 -31.23
C LYS A 126 -32.85 -10.80 -30.40
N ASN A 127 -32.77 -11.27 -29.15
CA ASN A 127 -33.92 -11.34 -28.25
C ASN A 127 -34.48 -9.94 -27.95
N LEU A 128 -33.63 -8.97 -27.65
CA LEU A 128 -34.08 -7.59 -27.44
C LEU A 128 -34.67 -6.94 -28.69
N GLN A 129 -34.14 -7.27 -29.87
CA GLN A 129 -34.67 -6.78 -31.16
C GLN A 129 -36.07 -7.35 -31.46
N GLU A 130 -36.35 -8.61 -31.08
CA GLU A 130 -37.69 -9.20 -31.24
C GLU A 130 -38.76 -8.39 -30.49
N TYR A 131 -38.40 -7.78 -29.36
CA TYR A 131 -39.30 -6.96 -28.55
C TYR A 131 -39.12 -5.45 -28.78
N ASP A 132 -38.36 -5.03 -29.79
CA ASP A 132 -38.03 -3.63 -30.09
C ASP A 132 -37.38 -2.88 -28.89
N LEU A 133 -36.68 -3.58 -28.01
CA LEU A 133 -36.04 -3.03 -26.82
C LEU A 133 -34.58 -2.61 -27.06
N TYR A 134 -33.91 -3.17 -28.07
CA TYR A 134 -32.48 -2.93 -28.30
C TYR A 134 -32.16 -1.47 -28.64
N ASN A 135 -33.04 -0.79 -29.39
CA ASN A 135 -32.76 0.54 -29.93
C ASN A 135 -32.52 1.59 -28.84
N CYS A 136 -33.10 1.44 -27.64
CA CYS A 136 -32.90 2.41 -26.57
C CYS A 136 -31.51 2.33 -25.91
N ILE A 137 -30.81 1.20 -26.07
CA ILE A 137 -29.50 0.93 -25.46
C ILE A 137 -28.35 0.76 -26.47
N GLU A 138 -28.63 0.88 -27.77
CA GLU A 138 -27.63 0.63 -28.82
C GLU A 138 -26.34 1.45 -28.62
N ASN A 139 -26.48 2.72 -28.24
CA ASN A 139 -25.34 3.60 -28.02
C ASN A 139 -24.53 3.21 -26.76
N ASP A 140 -25.20 2.86 -25.67
CA ASP A 140 -24.53 2.42 -24.42
C ASP A 140 -23.73 1.14 -24.66
N ILE A 141 -24.29 0.22 -25.45
CA ILE A 141 -23.61 -1.01 -25.87
C ILE A 141 -22.39 -0.70 -26.75
N LYS A 142 -22.51 0.21 -27.71
CA LYS A 142 -21.38 0.64 -28.54
C LYS A 142 -20.26 1.22 -27.68
N GLU A 143 -20.61 2.04 -26.70
CA GLU A 143 -19.68 2.61 -25.73
C GLU A 143 -18.98 1.53 -24.89
N TYR A 144 -19.74 0.55 -24.37
CA TYR A 144 -19.20 -0.60 -23.64
C TYR A 144 -18.13 -1.36 -24.45
N PHE A 145 -18.44 -1.76 -25.69
CA PHE A 145 -17.48 -2.46 -26.53
C PHE A 145 -16.29 -1.59 -26.93
N ASN A 146 -16.48 -0.28 -27.10
CA ASN A 146 -15.40 0.64 -27.38
C ASN A 146 -14.40 0.75 -26.22
N ILE A 147 -14.87 0.70 -24.97
CA ILE A 147 -13.99 0.65 -23.78
C ILE A 147 -13.16 -0.64 -23.75
N LEU A 148 -13.79 -1.78 -24.07
CA LEU A 148 -13.10 -3.07 -24.08
C LEU A 148 -12.07 -3.18 -25.22
N ALA A 149 -12.37 -2.61 -26.38
CA ALA A 149 -11.48 -2.63 -27.54
C ALA A 149 -10.26 -1.69 -27.38
N ASN A 150 -10.44 -0.55 -26.72
CA ASN A 150 -9.37 0.45 -26.54
C ASN A 150 -8.67 0.28 -25.18
N LYS A 151 -8.10 -0.91 -24.93
CA LYS A 151 -7.27 -1.11 -23.75
C LYS A 151 -5.96 -0.30 -23.90
N PRO A 152 -5.63 0.60 -22.95
CA PRO A 152 -4.37 1.32 -22.96
C PRO A 152 -3.19 0.37 -22.85
N ASN A 153 -2.03 0.84 -23.27
CA ASN A 153 -0.80 0.05 -23.17
C ASN A 153 -0.37 -0.11 -21.70
N ILE A 154 0.56 -1.04 -21.45
CA ILE A 154 0.98 -1.37 -20.09
C ILE A 154 1.62 -0.17 -19.34
N ASN A 155 2.30 0.72 -20.05
CA ASN A 155 2.94 1.90 -19.43
C ASN A 155 1.89 2.94 -19.01
N GLU A 156 0.85 3.15 -19.81
CA GLU A 156 -0.30 3.99 -19.45
C GLU A 156 -1.05 3.44 -18.22
N ILE A 157 -1.22 2.10 -18.16
CA ILE A 157 -1.83 1.42 -17.02
C ILE A 157 -1.01 1.62 -15.74
N LYS A 158 0.33 1.49 -15.83
CA LYS A 158 1.25 1.76 -14.72
C LYS A 158 1.23 3.22 -14.30
N HIS A 159 1.27 4.15 -15.26
CA HIS A 159 1.22 5.59 -14.99
C HIS A 159 -0.05 5.95 -14.21
N TYR A 160 -1.20 5.49 -14.70
CA TYR A 160 -2.48 5.67 -14.01
C TYR A 160 -2.39 5.17 -12.57
N SER A 161 -1.91 3.94 -12.37
CA SER A 161 -1.84 3.31 -11.05
C SER A 161 -0.92 4.08 -10.09
N ILE A 162 0.29 4.43 -10.51
CA ILE A 162 1.22 5.22 -9.69
C ILE A 162 0.62 6.57 -9.32
N LYS A 163 0.02 7.27 -10.28
CA LYS A 163 -0.65 8.56 -10.04
C LYS A 163 -1.76 8.45 -9.01
N GLN A 164 -2.62 7.43 -9.11
CA GLN A 164 -3.68 7.21 -8.11
C GLN A 164 -3.10 6.93 -6.71
N HIS A 165 -2.01 6.16 -6.63
CA HIS A 165 -1.32 5.88 -5.37
C HIS A 165 -0.73 7.15 -4.75
N ILE A 166 -0.02 7.96 -5.54
CA ILE A 166 0.54 9.25 -5.08
C ILE A 166 -0.58 10.17 -4.58
N LEU A 167 -1.66 10.31 -5.34
CA LEU A 167 -2.82 11.13 -4.93
C LEU A 167 -3.48 10.59 -3.67
N ASN A 168 -3.47 9.27 -3.44
CA ASN A 168 -4.07 8.69 -2.25
C ASN A 168 -3.17 8.83 -1.01
N GLU A 169 -1.85 8.74 -1.17
CA GLU A 169 -0.88 8.83 -0.08
C GLU A 169 -0.55 10.28 0.31
N LEU A 170 -0.27 11.13 -0.69
CA LEU A 170 0.18 12.51 -0.49
C LEU A 170 -0.95 13.56 -0.61
N LYS A 171 -2.15 13.13 -1.03
CA LYS A 171 -3.32 14.01 -1.21
C LYS A 171 -3.02 15.18 -2.14
N ASN A 172 -3.59 16.35 -1.88
CA ASN A 172 -3.59 17.49 -2.83
C ASN A 172 -2.34 18.39 -2.75
N ASN A 173 -1.40 18.12 -1.84
CA ASN A 173 -0.21 18.96 -1.61
C ASN A 173 1.08 18.17 -1.87
N ILE A 174 1.21 17.63 -3.08
CA ILE A 174 2.36 16.78 -3.44
C ILE A 174 3.62 17.64 -3.57
N GLN A 175 3.50 18.84 -4.16
CA GLN A 175 4.64 19.74 -4.32
C GLN A 175 4.95 20.51 -3.04
N SER A 176 6.23 20.81 -2.83
CA SER A 176 6.67 21.81 -1.87
C SER A 176 6.00 23.16 -2.13
N PHE A 177 5.68 23.92 -1.08
CA PHE A 177 5.05 25.24 -1.24
C PHE A 177 5.95 26.17 -2.05
N ASN A 178 5.37 26.94 -2.98
CA ASN A 178 6.07 27.87 -3.87
C ASN A 178 7.01 27.22 -4.91
N CYS A 179 6.96 25.90 -5.11
CA CYS A 179 7.67 25.23 -6.21
C CYS A 179 6.72 24.97 -7.40
N GLU A 180 7.15 25.36 -8.60
CA GLU A 180 6.39 25.08 -9.83
C GLU A 180 6.61 23.64 -10.32
N LYS A 181 7.82 23.09 -10.09
CA LYS A 181 8.21 21.75 -10.55
C LYS A 181 8.71 20.88 -9.41
N SER A 182 8.22 19.65 -9.40
CA SER A 182 8.65 18.57 -8.51
C SER A 182 8.90 17.30 -9.30
N ASN A 183 9.69 16.39 -8.73
CA ASN A 183 10.05 15.16 -9.40
C ASN A 183 10.17 13.99 -8.41
N ILE A 184 9.70 12.82 -8.84
CA ILE A 184 9.97 11.53 -8.21
C ILE A 184 10.65 10.65 -9.26
N SER A 185 11.84 10.16 -8.97
CA SER A 185 12.57 9.24 -9.85
C SER A 185 13.04 8.00 -9.12
N ILE A 186 13.09 6.87 -9.83
CA ILE A 186 13.76 5.65 -9.36
C ILE A 186 14.86 5.27 -10.35
N LEU A 187 16.03 4.96 -9.81
CA LEU A 187 17.18 4.47 -10.56
C LEU A 187 17.50 3.02 -10.16
N GLU A 188 17.89 2.22 -11.15
CA GLU A 188 18.50 0.90 -10.99
C GLU A 188 19.77 0.86 -11.83
N ASP A 189 20.90 0.43 -11.24
CA ASP A 189 22.22 0.41 -11.88
C ASP A 189 22.60 1.75 -12.56
N ASN A 190 22.36 2.86 -11.87
CA ASN A 190 22.54 4.25 -12.35
C ASN A 190 21.69 4.65 -13.57
N ASN A 191 20.78 3.79 -14.01
CA ASN A 191 19.83 4.11 -15.07
C ASN A 191 18.51 4.55 -14.46
N LYS A 192 18.03 5.72 -14.87
CA LYS A 192 16.70 6.18 -14.49
C LYS A 192 15.66 5.30 -15.17
N ILE A 193 14.90 4.53 -14.38
CA ILE A 193 13.85 3.63 -14.86
C ILE A 193 12.46 4.23 -14.64
N ILE A 194 12.33 5.16 -13.70
CA ILE A 194 11.10 5.90 -13.43
C ILE A 194 11.43 7.38 -13.34
N ASN A 195 10.66 8.23 -14.01
CA ASN A 195 10.79 9.68 -13.94
C ASN A 195 9.41 10.34 -14.03
N ILE A 196 8.90 10.80 -12.89
CA ILE A 196 7.59 11.41 -12.74
C ILE A 196 7.77 12.90 -12.48
N ASP A 197 7.30 13.73 -13.39
CA ASP A 197 7.36 15.18 -13.29
C ASP A 197 5.99 15.74 -12.92
N ILE A 198 5.94 16.48 -11.80
CA ILE A 198 4.73 17.12 -11.32
C ILE A 198 4.90 18.62 -11.48
N ILE A 199 4.02 19.24 -12.28
CA ILE A 199 4.06 20.67 -12.57
C ILE A 199 2.72 21.27 -12.16
N ASN A 200 2.72 22.26 -11.27
CA ASN A 200 1.50 22.88 -10.72
C ASN A 200 0.48 21.85 -10.17
N ASN A 201 0.97 20.84 -9.44
CA ASN A 201 0.23 19.69 -8.90
C ASN A 201 -0.48 18.84 -9.98
N GLN A 202 -0.01 18.91 -11.23
CA GLN A 202 -0.50 18.09 -12.34
C GLN A 202 0.61 17.14 -12.82
N PHE A 203 0.21 15.90 -13.06
CA PHE A 203 1.05 14.86 -13.63
C PHE A 203 1.05 14.97 -15.15
N ASN A 204 2.19 14.72 -15.77
CA ASN A 204 2.30 14.70 -17.22
C ASN A 204 1.98 13.29 -17.75
N ASP A 205 1.40 13.16 -18.94
CA ASP A 205 0.98 11.84 -19.45
C ASP A 205 2.12 11.06 -20.13
N ASP A 206 3.23 11.73 -20.51
CA ASP A 206 4.39 11.16 -21.19
C ASP A 206 5.60 11.01 -20.24
N GLU A 207 5.49 10.08 -19.30
CA GLU A 207 6.53 9.81 -18.30
C GLU A 207 7.29 8.50 -18.56
N LEU A 208 8.57 8.47 -18.15
CA LEU A 208 9.36 7.25 -18.22
C LEU A 208 8.92 6.31 -17.09
N ILE A 209 8.32 5.17 -17.44
CA ILE A 209 7.84 4.19 -16.46
C ILE A 209 8.26 2.78 -16.87
N GLY A 210 9.34 2.31 -16.24
CA GLY A 210 9.88 0.97 -16.41
C GLY A 210 9.25 -0.08 -15.49
N ASN A 211 10.07 -1.07 -15.13
CA ASN A 211 9.79 -2.03 -14.07
C ASN A 211 10.82 -1.84 -12.96
N VAL A 212 10.42 -2.11 -11.72
CA VAL A 212 11.34 -2.21 -10.58
C VAL A 212 11.56 -3.67 -10.22
N TYR A 213 12.70 -3.99 -9.63
CA TYR A 213 12.99 -5.33 -9.13
C TYR A 213 12.02 -5.78 -8.01
N ALA A 214 11.59 -4.83 -7.18
CA ALA A 214 10.74 -5.09 -6.03
C ALA A 214 9.31 -5.51 -6.43
N SER A 215 9.00 -6.79 -6.21
CA SER A 215 7.69 -7.39 -6.53
C SER A 215 6.60 -7.09 -5.50
N ASN A 216 6.97 -6.62 -4.30
CA ASN A 216 6.01 -6.26 -3.27
C ASN A 216 6.61 -5.20 -2.32
N ILE A 217 5.73 -4.43 -1.68
CA ILE A 217 6.11 -3.40 -0.72
C ILE A 217 5.08 -3.33 0.41
N THR A 218 5.52 -3.23 1.66
CA THR A 218 4.63 -3.09 2.83
C THR A 218 5.08 -1.90 3.65
N TYR A 219 4.12 -1.05 4.03
CA TYR A 219 4.38 0.12 4.84
C TYR A 219 3.58 0.07 6.14
N ILE A 220 4.31 0.00 7.26
CA ILE A 220 3.79 0.07 8.61
C ILE A 220 4.02 1.49 9.16
N GLU A 221 2.96 2.30 9.12
CA GLU A 221 2.94 3.64 9.72
C GLU A 221 2.62 3.59 11.23
N THR A 222 1.77 2.64 11.67
CA THR A 222 1.30 2.65 13.05
C THR A 222 0.86 1.27 13.59
N PRO A 223 1.14 0.95 14.86
CA PRO A 223 0.63 -0.26 15.51
C PRO A 223 -0.87 -0.22 15.81
N PHE A 224 -1.53 0.94 15.63
CA PHE A 224 -2.98 1.08 15.78
C PHE A 224 -3.77 0.50 14.59
N ILE A 225 -3.10 -0.11 13.61
CA ILE A 225 -3.73 -0.78 12.47
C ILE A 225 -4.79 -1.81 12.91
N PHE A 226 -4.59 -2.51 14.03
CA PHE A 226 -5.58 -3.46 14.55
C PHE A 226 -6.91 -2.80 14.91
N ASN A 227 -6.88 -1.57 15.43
CA ASN A 227 -8.11 -0.82 15.70
C ASN A 227 -8.83 -0.44 14.38
N ILE A 228 -8.07 -0.18 13.32
CA ILE A 228 -8.64 0.08 11.98
C ILE A 228 -9.28 -1.19 11.44
N ILE A 229 -8.58 -2.33 11.57
CA ILE A 229 -9.06 -3.64 11.17
C ILE A 229 -10.39 -3.96 11.88
N GLU A 230 -10.41 -3.89 13.21
CA GLU A 230 -11.57 -4.25 14.04
C GLU A 230 -12.79 -3.35 13.78
N ASN A 231 -12.60 -2.04 13.58
CA ASN A 231 -13.71 -1.08 13.52
C ASN A 231 -14.17 -0.72 12.09
N TYR A 232 -13.26 -0.74 11.12
CA TYR A 232 -13.50 -0.15 9.80
C TYR A 232 -13.38 -1.16 8.66
N ILE A 233 -12.72 -2.30 8.89
CA ILE A 233 -12.40 -3.26 7.83
C ILE A 233 -13.17 -4.55 8.09
N THR A 234 -14.49 -4.47 7.94
CA THR A 234 -15.31 -5.66 7.65
C THR A 234 -15.19 -5.97 6.15
N PRO A 235 -15.11 -7.23 5.70
CA PRO A 235 -14.93 -7.60 4.28
C PRO A 235 -15.90 -6.91 3.31
N TYR A 236 -17.09 -6.53 3.78
CA TYR A 236 -18.13 -5.89 2.99
C TYR A 236 -18.02 -4.35 2.87
N LYS A 237 -17.21 -3.68 3.71
CA LYS A 237 -17.13 -2.20 3.77
C LYS A 237 -16.01 -1.57 2.94
N LEU A 238 -15.18 -2.38 2.29
CA LEU A 238 -13.99 -1.94 1.55
C LEU A 238 -14.21 -1.67 0.05
N LYS A 239 -15.43 -1.76 -0.49
CA LYS A 239 -15.69 -1.27 -1.85
C LYS A 239 -15.70 0.27 -1.89
N LYS A 240 -14.53 0.87 -1.67
CA LYS A 240 -14.21 2.20 -2.19
C LYS A 240 -13.49 2.00 -3.51
N TYR A 241 -14.02 2.61 -4.55
CA TYR A 241 -13.55 2.55 -5.93
C TYR A 241 -12.27 3.38 -6.14
N THR A 242 -11.29 3.18 -5.26
CA THR A 242 -10.02 3.89 -5.22
C THR A 242 -8.93 2.88 -4.93
N VAL A 243 -7.74 3.09 -5.48
CA VAL A 243 -6.57 2.27 -5.12
C VAL A 243 -6.39 2.25 -3.61
N ASP A 244 -5.96 1.12 -3.06
CA ASP A 244 -5.71 0.99 -1.63
C ASP A 244 -4.57 1.94 -1.21
N ASN A 245 -4.75 2.66 -0.10
CA ASN A 245 -3.61 3.29 0.57
C ASN A 245 -2.88 2.25 1.42
N HIS A 246 -1.70 2.62 1.94
CA HIS A 246 -0.85 1.73 2.71
C HIS A 246 -1.52 1.12 3.95
N LEU A 247 -2.43 1.85 4.62
CA LEU A 247 -3.19 1.33 5.76
C LEU A 247 -4.18 0.24 5.34
N ILE A 248 -4.91 0.46 4.25
CA ILE A 248 -5.85 -0.54 3.73
C ILE A 248 -5.08 -1.76 3.20
N ASP A 249 -3.99 -1.55 2.47
CA ASP A 249 -3.12 -2.62 1.97
C ASP A 249 -2.49 -3.46 3.10
N LEU A 250 -1.91 -2.82 4.12
CA LEU A 250 -1.40 -3.51 5.32
C LEU A 250 -2.50 -4.32 6.00
N SER A 251 -3.69 -3.75 6.12
CA SER A 251 -4.84 -4.44 6.73
C SER A 251 -5.27 -5.66 5.92
N LYS A 252 -5.34 -5.55 4.59
CA LYS A 252 -5.64 -6.69 3.69
C LYS A 252 -4.56 -7.76 3.82
N LYS A 253 -3.28 -7.40 3.85
CA LYS A 253 -2.17 -8.36 4.04
C LYS A 253 -2.28 -9.12 5.35
N ILE A 254 -2.67 -8.46 6.44
CA ILE A 254 -2.90 -9.08 7.76
C ILE A 254 -4.15 -9.98 7.73
N ILE A 255 -5.26 -9.50 7.17
CA ILE A 255 -6.57 -10.16 7.17
C ILE A 255 -6.60 -11.33 6.18
N GLU A 256 -6.25 -11.14 4.92
CA GLU A 256 -6.41 -12.14 3.85
C GLU A 256 -5.47 -13.34 4.05
N ASN A 257 -4.34 -13.15 4.74
CA ASN A 257 -3.35 -14.20 4.96
C ASN A 257 -3.42 -14.81 6.37
N ARG A 258 -4.39 -14.42 7.22
CA ARG A 258 -4.53 -14.91 8.59
C ARG A 258 -4.71 -16.42 8.73
N ASN A 259 -5.18 -17.08 7.65
CA ASN A 259 -5.47 -18.50 7.60
C ASN A 259 -4.46 -19.31 6.78
N LYS A 260 -3.42 -18.68 6.23
CA LYS A 260 -2.33 -19.43 5.62
C LYS A 260 -1.54 -20.11 6.73
N SER A 261 -1.86 -21.38 7.00
CA SER A 261 -0.90 -22.25 7.66
C SER A 261 0.25 -22.41 6.67
N ILE A 262 1.48 -22.10 7.08
CA ILE A 262 2.65 -22.47 6.29
C ILE A 262 2.77 -24.00 6.38
N ILE A 263 1.99 -24.68 5.55
CA ILE A 263 1.96 -26.11 5.35
C ILE A 263 1.94 -26.22 3.82
N ASP A 264 3.08 -26.50 3.18
CA ASP A 264 3.35 -27.87 2.78
C ASP A 264 4.68 -28.11 2.01
N THR A 265 5.26 -29.27 2.29
CA THR A 265 5.94 -30.27 1.41
C THR A 265 6.86 -29.88 0.24
N ASP A 266 7.57 -28.75 0.25
CA ASP A 266 8.69 -28.51 -0.69
C ASP A 266 10.02 -28.20 0.03
N TYR A 267 11.11 -28.85 -0.37
CA TYR A 267 12.42 -28.73 0.31
C TYR A 267 13.00 -27.31 0.23
N SER A 268 12.73 -26.56 -0.85
CA SER A 268 13.11 -25.14 -0.98
C SER A 268 12.28 -24.22 -0.08
N LEU A 269 10.98 -24.53 0.07
CA LEU A 269 10.10 -23.83 1.01
C LEU A 269 10.47 -24.14 2.47
N PHE A 270 11.11 -25.29 2.73
CA PHE A 270 11.50 -25.69 4.08
C PHE A 270 12.58 -24.79 4.69
N GLU A 271 13.60 -24.39 3.94
CA GLU A 271 14.64 -23.47 4.44
C GLU A 271 14.07 -22.08 4.73
N GLU A 272 13.28 -21.54 3.81
CA GLU A 272 12.61 -20.24 3.97
C GLU A 272 11.62 -20.27 5.15
N PHE A 273 10.85 -21.34 5.28
CA PHE A 273 9.99 -21.58 6.44
C PHE A 273 10.78 -21.61 7.75
N ASN A 274 11.93 -22.28 7.79
CA ASN A 274 12.75 -22.34 9.00
C ASN A 274 13.30 -20.96 9.39
N LYS A 275 13.70 -20.13 8.40
CA LYS A 275 14.10 -18.74 8.64
C LYS A 275 12.94 -17.93 9.22
N ILE A 276 11.77 -17.96 8.57
CA ILE A 276 10.55 -17.28 9.02
C ILE A 276 10.17 -17.71 10.44
N LYS A 277 10.14 -19.03 10.69
CA LYS A 277 9.82 -19.60 11.99
C LYS A 277 10.81 -19.13 13.07
N ARG A 278 12.12 -19.17 12.78
CA ARG A 278 13.15 -18.69 13.72
C ARG A 278 12.97 -17.22 14.08
N ILE A 279 12.57 -16.39 13.13
CA ILE A 279 12.30 -14.95 13.37
C ILE A 279 11.00 -14.79 14.17
N SER A 280 9.92 -15.48 13.80
CA SER A 280 8.65 -15.53 14.54
C SER A 280 8.85 -15.98 16.00
N ASP A 281 9.63 -17.03 16.25
CA ASP A 281 9.90 -17.53 17.59
C ASP A 281 10.66 -16.50 18.44
N LYS A 282 11.60 -15.75 17.85
CA LYS A 282 12.27 -14.62 18.53
C LYS A 282 11.26 -13.55 18.93
N ILE A 283 10.32 -13.22 18.06
CA ILE A 283 9.26 -12.24 18.36
C ILE A 283 8.39 -12.72 19.52
N GLN A 284 7.90 -13.97 19.44
CA GLN A 284 7.02 -14.55 20.45
C GLN A 284 7.69 -14.62 21.83
N ASN A 285 8.99 -14.93 21.87
CA ASN A 285 9.78 -14.88 23.09
C ASN A 285 9.94 -13.44 23.63
N ASN A 286 10.17 -12.46 22.77
CA ASN A 286 10.31 -11.06 23.18
C ASN A 286 9.03 -10.48 23.81
N ILE A 287 7.86 -10.87 23.30
CA ILE A 287 6.55 -10.44 23.82
C ILE A 287 5.94 -11.39 24.87
N ASN A 288 6.58 -12.54 25.12
CA ASN A 288 6.09 -13.62 25.97
C ASN A 288 4.65 -14.05 25.62
N GLY A 289 4.41 -14.32 24.33
CA GLY A 289 3.10 -14.72 23.82
C GLY A 289 3.07 -14.76 22.29
N SER A 290 1.89 -15.02 21.73
CA SER A 290 1.68 -15.11 20.29
C SER A 290 0.35 -14.47 19.89
N ILE A 291 0.24 -14.04 18.63
CA ILE A 291 -1.06 -13.71 18.05
C ILE A 291 -1.65 -14.96 17.42
N GLU A 292 -2.92 -15.22 17.74
CA GLU A 292 -3.73 -16.29 17.16
C GLU A 292 -5.01 -15.70 16.57
N TYR A 293 -5.48 -16.31 15.49
CA TYR A 293 -6.73 -15.95 14.83
C TYR A 293 -7.85 -16.92 15.21
N ASP A 294 -8.98 -16.40 15.67
CA ASP A 294 -10.19 -17.18 15.91
C ASP A 294 -11.11 -17.09 14.68
N ASN A 295 -11.17 -18.19 13.92
CA ASN A 295 -12.01 -18.31 12.72
C ASN A 295 -13.51 -18.22 13.00
N ILE A 296 -13.97 -18.56 14.20
CA ILE A 296 -15.40 -18.56 14.54
C ILE A 296 -15.85 -17.15 14.86
N LYS A 297 -15.04 -16.42 15.63
CA LYS A 297 -15.34 -15.04 16.03
C LYS A 297 -14.92 -14.00 15.00
N ASP A 298 -14.13 -14.39 14.01
CA ASP A 298 -13.52 -13.52 13.02
C ASP A 298 -12.63 -12.43 13.67
N THR A 299 -11.89 -12.81 14.73
CA THR A 299 -11.12 -11.86 15.56
C THR A 299 -9.73 -12.39 15.93
N MET A 300 -8.76 -11.48 16.10
CA MET A 300 -7.41 -11.80 16.57
C MET A 300 -7.30 -11.65 18.09
N PHE A 301 -6.56 -12.57 18.72
CA PHE A 301 -6.27 -12.53 20.15
C PHE A 301 -4.77 -12.66 20.40
N PHE A 302 -4.30 -12.00 21.46
CA PHE A 302 -2.99 -12.25 22.02
C PHE A 302 -3.10 -13.36 23.06
N LYS A 303 -2.42 -14.48 22.78
CA LYS A 303 -2.30 -15.59 23.70
C LYS A 303 -1.05 -15.42 24.55
N LYS A 304 -1.25 -15.43 25.86
CA LYS A 304 -0.18 -15.41 26.84
C LYS A 304 -0.42 -16.51 27.86
N ASN A 305 0.48 -17.49 27.87
CA ASN A 305 0.28 -18.75 28.60
C ASN A 305 -1.03 -19.43 28.14
N ASN A 306 -1.99 -19.61 29.05
CA ASN A 306 -3.32 -20.19 28.76
C ASN A 306 -4.44 -19.13 28.67
N ASN A 307 -4.10 -17.84 28.68
CA ASN A 307 -5.07 -16.75 28.61
C ASN A 307 -5.12 -16.15 27.21
N TYR A 308 -6.33 -15.87 26.74
CA TYR A 308 -6.59 -15.12 25.51
C TYR A 308 -6.99 -13.70 25.87
N ILE A 309 -6.29 -12.74 25.31
CA ILE A 309 -6.47 -11.31 25.58
C ILE A 309 -6.83 -10.66 24.25
N GLU A 310 -7.90 -9.86 24.23
CA GLU A 310 -8.23 -9.04 23.06
C GLU A 310 -7.08 -8.08 22.74
N LEU A 311 -6.77 -7.90 21.45
CA LEU A 311 -5.70 -7.00 21.02
C LEU A 311 -5.91 -5.57 21.52
N SER A 312 -7.16 -5.11 21.56
CA SER A 312 -7.56 -3.83 22.18
C SER A 312 -7.01 -3.64 23.60
N ASN A 313 -6.88 -4.72 24.37
CA ASN A 313 -6.44 -4.77 25.77
C ASN A 313 -4.95 -5.12 25.94
N THR A 314 -4.15 -5.08 24.86
CA THR A 314 -2.70 -5.32 24.90
C THR A 314 -1.90 -4.03 24.84
N ALA A 315 -0.66 -4.06 25.35
CA ALA A 315 0.26 -2.94 25.22
C ALA A 315 0.59 -2.66 23.75
N VAL A 316 0.64 -1.38 23.37
CA VAL A 316 0.87 -0.97 21.97
C VAL A 316 2.21 -1.50 21.43
N GLY A 317 3.26 -1.58 22.25
CA GLY A 317 4.51 -2.20 21.82
C GLY A 317 4.38 -3.67 21.43
N ILE A 318 3.47 -4.44 22.05
CA ILE A 318 3.18 -5.83 21.62
C ILE A 318 2.58 -5.83 20.21
N LYS A 319 1.72 -4.85 19.91
CA LYS A 319 1.11 -4.69 18.58
C LYS A 319 2.15 -4.43 17.49
N SER A 320 3.20 -3.65 17.77
CA SER A 320 4.30 -3.42 16.81
C SER A 320 5.00 -4.73 16.41
N PHE A 321 5.28 -5.59 17.39
CA PHE A 321 5.86 -6.92 17.15
C PHE A 321 4.87 -7.87 16.48
N ALA A 322 3.61 -7.83 16.88
CA ALA A 322 2.53 -8.64 16.33
C ALA A 322 2.33 -8.43 14.83
N ILE A 323 2.42 -7.20 14.33
CA ILE A 323 2.30 -6.92 12.90
C ILE A 323 3.37 -7.69 12.13
N ILE A 324 4.63 -7.61 12.56
CA ILE A 324 5.74 -8.32 11.89
C ILE A 324 5.53 -9.83 11.96
N ASP A 325 5.15 -10.38 13.12
CA ASP A 325 4.87 -11.81 13.30
C ASP A 325 3.76 -12.31 12.36
N LEU A 326 2.67 -11.54 12.22
CA LEU A 326 1.57 -11.87 11.31
C LEU A 326 2.00 -11.82 9.84
N LEU A 327 2.76 -10.81 9.43
CA LEU A 327 3.27 -10.69 8.06
C LEU A 327 4.29 -11.79 7.73
N LEU A 328 5.12 -12.19 8.69
CA LEU A 328 6.02 -13.34 8.58
C LEU A 328 5.22 -14.63 8.38
N LYS A 329 4.20 -14.88 9.21
CA LYS A 329 3.31 -16.05 9.09
C LYS A 329 2.52 -16.06 7.79
N ALA A 330 2.18 -14.89 7.26
CA ALA A 330 1.53 -14.72 5.97
C ALA A 330 2.42 -15.08 4.77
N GLY A 331 3.74 -15.21 4.98
CA GLY A 331 4.70 -15.57 3.93
C GLY A 331 4.85 -14.50 2.86
N ILE A 332 4.67 -13.22 3.21
CA ILE A 332 4.73 -12.13 2.21
C ILE A 332 6.17 -11.63 1.93
N PHE A 333 7.11 -11.95 2.83
CA PHE A 333 8.49 -11.50 2.74
C PHE A 333 9.32 -12.45 1.88
N ASN A 334 10.05 -11.89 0.93
CA ASN A 334 11.03 -12.55 0.06
C ASN A 334 12.10 -11.54 -0.37
N ASP A 335 13.10 -11.99 -1.13
CA ASP A 335 14.23 -11.19 -1.65
C ASP A 335 13.83 -10.01 -2.57
N LYS A 336 12.54 -9.88 -2.89
CA LYS A 336 11.96 -8.81 -3.71
C LYS A 336 10.95 -7.96 -2.94
N HIS A 337 10.99 -8.00 -1.61
CA HIS A 337 10.10 -7.25 -0.74
C HIS A 337 10.78 -6.01 -0.17
N ILE A 338 10.09 -4.87 -0.21
CA ILE A 338 10.47 -3.65 0.50
C ILE A 338 9.58 -3.50 1.74
N LEU A 339 10.18 -3.36 2.92
CA LEU A 339 9.50 -3.06 4.17
C LEU A 339 9.79 -1.61 4.59
N ILE A 340 8.75 -0.78 4.70
CA ILE A 340 8.85 0.58 5.22
C ILE A 340 8.30 0.60 6.65
N LEU A 341 9.09 1.15 7.57
CA LEU A 341 8.73 1.36 8.98
C LEU A 341 8.87 2.83 9.33
N ASP A 342 7.79 3.45 9.76
CA ASP A 342 7.81 4.85 10.18
C ASP A 342 7.72 4.93 11.70
N GLU A 343 8.79 5.45 12.31
CA GLU A 343 8.96 5.62 13.75
C GLU A 343 8.55 4.38 14.58
N PRO A 344 9.04 3.17 14.24
CA PRO A 344 8.63 1.93 14.91
C PRO A 344 8.92 1.91 16.42
N GLU A 345 9.78 2.80 16.91
CA GLU A 345 10.19 2.92 18.30
C GLU A 345 9.19 3.63 19.24
N VAL A 346 8.24 4.44 18.72
CA VAL A 346 7.52 5.45 19.52
C VAL A 346 6.74 4.84 20.68
N HIS A 347 6.25 3.61 20.51
CA HIS A 347 5.50 2.87 21.52
C HIS A 347 6.29 1.75 22.21
N LEU A 348 7.60 1.71 22.01
CA LEU A 348 8.51 0.72 22.58
C LEU A 348 9.32 1.33 23.72
N HIS A 349 9.39 0.64 24.85
CA HIS A 349 10.38 0.95 25.88
C HIS A 349 11.80 0.69 25.35
N PRO A 350 12.86 1.41 25.80
CA PRO A 350 14.23 1.27 25.31
C PRO A 350 14.72 -0.15 25.04
N LYS A 351 14.50 -1.08 25.99
CA LYS A 351 14.85 -2.51 25.80
C LYS A 351 14.22 -3.13 24.55
N TRP A 352 12.95 -2.81 24.27
CA TRP A 352 12.25 -3.29 23.09
C TRP A 352 12.66 -2.55 21.82
N GLN A 353 13.05 -1.29 21.88
CA GLN A 353 13.63 -0.59 20.72
C GLN A 353 14.89 -1.32 20.23
N ILE A 354 15.78 -1.71 21.15
CA ILE A 354 17.00 -2.48 20.83
C ILE A 354 16.64 -3.84 20.22
N GLU A 355 15.70 -4.57 20.81
CA GLU A 355 15.28 -5.87 20.29
C GLU A 355 14.56 -5.79 18.93
N TYR A 356 13.80 -4.72 18.68
CA TYR A 356 13.12 -4.48 17.40
C TYR A 356 14.13 -4.08 16.32
N ALA A 357 15.10 -3.22 16.62
CA ALA A 357 16.21 -2.92 15.72
C ALA A 357 17.00 -4.19 15.34
N LYS A 358 17.34 -5.02 16.33
CA LYS A 358 17.99 -6.32 16.12
C LYS A 358 17.15 -7.27 15.26
N LEU A 359 15.82 -7.23 15.39
CA LEU A 359 14.91 -7.99 14.55
C LEU A 359 14.97 -7.53 13.10
N MET A 360 14.99 -6.22 12.84
CA MET A 360 15.07 -5.67 11.48
C MET A 360 16.37 -6.04 10.78
N VAL A 361 17.52 -5.92 11.46
CA VAL A 361 18.81 -6.36 10.92
C VAL A 361 18.77 -7.85 10.54
N LYS A 362 18.20 -8.70 11.41
CA LYS A 362 18.04 -10.13 11.12
C LYS A 362 17.09 -10.41 9.97
N MET A 363 16.01 -9.64 9.83
CA MET A 363 15.07 -9.81 8.71
C MET A 363 15.75 -9.46 7.38
N ALA A 364 16.46 -8.33 7.32
CA ALA A 364 17.26 -7.97 6.14
C ALA A 364 18.31 -9.04 5.81
N GLU A 365 19.03 -9.53 6.81
CA GLU A 365 20.10 -10.53 6.63
C GLU A 365 19.59 -11.94 6.24
N GLU A 366 18.54 -12.43 6.90
CA GLU A 366 18.09 -13.81 6.74
C GLU A 366 17.14 -13.99 5.55
N LEU A 367 16.30 -12.98 5.28
CA LEU A 367 15.26 -12.99 4.25
C LEU A 367 15.62 -12.19 2.99
N ASP A 368 16.75 -11.48 2.99
CA ASP A 368 17.25 -10.66 1.87
C ASP A 368 16.25 -9.56 1.43
N ILE A 369 15.43 -9.09 2.37
CA ILE A 369 14.46 -8.01 2.11
C ILE A 369 15.13 -6.64 2.21
N GLN A 370 14.60 -5.67 1.48
CA GLN A 370 14.99 -4.26 1.64
C GLN A 370 14.15 -3.61 2.74
N ILE A 371 14.77 -2.87 3.66
CA ILE A 371 14.07 -2.21 4.77
C ILE A 371 14.41 -0.72 4.77
N LEU A 372 13.38 0.12 4.72
CA LEU A 372 13.47 1.57 4.95
C LEU A 372 12.87 1.90 6.32
N ILE A 373 13.64 2.55 7.19
CA ILE A 373 13.22 2.92 8.54
C ILE A 373 13.37 4.42 8.72
N ASN A 374 12.33 5.09 9.20
CA ASN A 374 12.45 6.43 9.75
C ASN A 374 12.53 6.34 11.27
N SER A 375 13.46 7.05 11.90
CA SER A 375 13.62 7.02 13.36
C SER A 375 14.11 8.34 13.95
N HIS A 376 13.68 8.59 15.19
CA HIS A 376 14.09 9.67 16.08
C HIS A 376 14.83 9.17 17.32
N SER A 377 14.88 7.86 17.56
CA SER A 377 15.48 7.30 18.77
C SER A 377 16.97 7.03 18.63
N PRO A 378 17.82 7.68 19.45
CA PRO A 378 19.23 7.34 19.53
C PRO A 378 19.46 5.86 19.85
N TYR A 379 18.65 5.26 20.73
CA TYR A 379 18.76 3.84 21.08
C TYR A 379 18.48 2.91 19.90
N PHE A 380 17.47 3.25 19.09
CA PHE A 380 17.09 2.43 17.93
C PHE A 380 18.16 2.53 16.84
N ILE A 381 18.61 3.76 16.53
CA ILE A 381 19.64 4.04 15.54
C ILE A 381 20.96 3.37 15.91
N GLU A 382 21.40 3.52 17.16
CA GLU A 382 22.63 2.91 17.68
C GLU A 382 22.55 1.38 17.66
N ALA A 383 21.38 0.81 17.95
CA ALA A 383 21.18 -0.63 17.84
C ALA A 383 21.28 -1.12 16.38
N ILE A 384 20.63 -0.43 15.43
CA ILE A 384 20.74 -0.75 14.00
C ILE A 384 22.21 -0.72 13.56
N GLN A 385 22.94 0.35 13.89
CA GLN A 385 24.36 0.50 13.60
C GLN A 385 25.16 -0.68 14.17
N LYS A 386 25.12 -0.91 15.49
CA LYS A 386 25.94 -1.93 16.14
C LYS A 386 25.61 -3.36 15.72
N TYR A 387 24.37 -3.64 15.34
CA TYR A 387 23.98 -4.99 14.89
C TYR A 387 24.27 -5.21 13.41
N SER A 388 24.13 -4.19 12.56
CA SER A 388 24.46 -4.29 11.13
C SER A 388 25.97 -4.45 10.91
N GLU A 389 26.81 -3.69 11.62
CA GLU A 389 28.29 -3.80 11.59
C GLU A 389 28.81 -5.21 11.94
N LYS A 390 28.03 -5.97 12.70
CA LYS A 390 28.38 -7.36 13.11
C LYS A 390 27.96 -8.41 12.09
N SER A 391 27.18 -8.05 11.07
CA SER A 391 26.71 -8.98 10.05
C SER A 391 27.54 -8.82 8.78
N GLU A 392 28.19 -9.90 8.35
CA GLU A 392 28.97 -9.94 7.11
C GLU A 392 28.11 -9.69 5.85
N LYS A 393 26.80 -9.87 5.93
CA LYS A 393 25.90 -9.73 4.78
C LYS A 393 25.32 -8.33 4.62
N ILE A 394 25.09 -7.61 5.72
CA ILE A 394 24.38 -6.34 5.70
C ILE A 394 25.25 -5.14 6.09
N ALA A 395 26.48 -5.35 6.58
CA ALA A 395 27.37 -4.25 6.98
C ALA A 395 27.58 -3.23 5.85
N ASP A 396 27.96 -3.69 4.65
CA ASP A 396 28.14 -2.83 3.47
C ASP A 396 26.82 -2.44 2.78
N LYS A 397 25.71 -2.98 3.25
CA LYS A 397 24.34 -2.76 2.77
C LYS A 397 23.47 -2.10 3.84
N THR A 398 24.08 -1.31 4.72
CA THR A 398 23.37 -0.51 5.71
C THR A 398 23.69 0.95 5.47
N ASN A 399 22.66 1.73 5.15
CA ASN A 399 22.81 3.16 4.84
C ASN A 399 22.09 4.03 5.87
N PHE A 400 22.78 5.06 6.34
CA PHE A 400 22.27 6.07 7.26
C PHE A 400 22.14 7.41 6.55
N TYR A 401 21.00 8.04 6.76
CA TYR A 401 20.68 9.35 6.23
C TYR A 401 20.27 10.29 7.35
N LEU A 402 20.65 11.56 7.22
CA LEU A 402 20.22 12.64 8.10
C LEU A 402 19.32 13.61 7.33
N SER A 403 18.14 13.87 7.88
CA SER A 403 17.14 14.79 7.36
C SER A 403 17.21 16.11 8.12
N GLU A 404 17.62 17.17 7.43
CA GLU A 404 17.88 18.49 8.02
C GLU A 404 17.02 19.57 7.35
N LYS A 405 16.26 20.32 8.17
CA LYS A 405 15.60 21.55 7.70
C LYS A 405 16.64 22.60 7.34
N GLN A 406 16.45 23.23 6.19
CA GLN A 406 17.22 24.38 5.74
C GLN A 406 16.51 25.68 6.16
N ASP A 407 17.18 26.82 5.94
CA ASP A 407 16.66 28.16 6.28
C ASP A 407 15.33 28.50 5.59
N ASP A 408 15.05 27.87 4.44
CA ASP A 408 13.81 28.02 3.68
C ASP A 408 12.64 27.17 4.23
N GLY A 409 12.87 26.40 5.29
CA GLY A 409 11.89 25.55 5.97
C GLY A 409 11.73 24.16 5.37
N TYR A 410 12.41 23.85 4.26
CA TYR A 410 12.38 22.53 3.62
C TYR A 410 13.55 21.65 4.05
N ALA A 411 13.35 20.34 3.98
CA ALA A 411 14.36 19.37 4.37
C ALA A 411 15.21 18.93 3.18
N VAL A 412 16.51 18.78 3.44
CA VAL A 412 17.44 18.05 2.59
C VAL A 412 17.83 16.78 3.34
N ILE A 413 17.81 15.63 2.66
CA ILE A 413 18.23 14.36 3.23
C ILE A 413 19.57 13.96 2.62
N LYS A 414 20.59 13.79 3.48
CA LYS A 414 21.97 13.49 3.08
C LYS A 414 22.38 12.13 3.60
N ASN A 415 23.16 11.39 2.80
CA ASN A 415 23.85 10.20 3.28
C ASN A 415 24.94 10.61 4.28
N VAL A 416 25.00 9.93 5.42
CA VAL A 416 25.94 10.22 6.52
C VAL A 416 26.66 8.96 7.01
N ASN A 417 26.85 7.96 6.14
CA ASN A 417 27.59 6.74 6.48
C ASN A 417 29.00 7.04 7.04
N ASP A 418 29.67 8.06 6.51
CA ASP A 418 31.01 8.49 6.94
C ASP A 418 30.98 9.44 8.17
N ASP A 419 29.81 9.91 8.59
CA ASP A 419 29.64 10.86 9.71
C ASP A 419 28.32 10.58 10.46
N ILE A 420 28.18 9.36 10.98
CA ILE A 420 27.00 8.96 11.76
C ILE A 420 26.89 9.81 13.04
N GLU A 421 28.00 10.36 13.55
CA GLU A 421 28.02 11.24 14.73
C GLU A 421 27.13 12.48 14.54
N SER A 422 27.01 13.00 13.32
CA SER A 422 26.08 14.08 12.96
C SER A 422 24.63 13.79 13.38
N ILE A 423 24.16 12.54 13.25
CA ILE A 423 22.81 12.13 13.66
C ILE A 423 22.63 12.32 15.16
N TYR A 424 23.56 11.78 15.97
CA TYR A 424 23.48 11.88 17.42
C TYR A 424 23.62 13.32 17.90
N LYS A 425 24.45 14.12 17.21
CA LYS A 425 24.60 15.54 17.50
C LYS A 425 23.28 16.28 17.34
N THR A 426 22.55 16.03 16.26
CA THR A 426 21.24 16.62 15.98
C THR A 426 20.19 16.14 16.99
N LEU A 427 20.11 14.84 17.26
CA LEU A 427 19.15 14.30 18.23
C LEU A 427 19.42 14.75 19.68
N ALA A 428 20.68 15.09 20.01
CA ALA A 428 21.06 15.60 21.32
C ALA A 428 20.69 17.08 21.55
N ASP A 429 20.26 17.83 20.52
CA ASP A 429 19.97 19.27 20.67
C ASP A 429 18.85 19.55 21.68
N ALA A 430 17.87 18.65 21.82
CA ALA A 430 16.85 18.75 22.85
C ALA A 430 17.44 18.66 24.27
N TYR A 431 18.43 17.79 24.48
CA TYR A 431 19.13 17.68 25.76
C TYR A 431 20.04 18.88 26.02
N ARG A 432 20.72 19.41 24.99
CA ARG A 432 21.53 20.63 25.15
C ARG A 432 20.68 21.82 25.59
N LYS A 433 19.51 22.02 24.98
CA LYS A 433 18.56 23.06 25.39
C LYS A 433 18.08 22.87 26.83
N LEU A 434 17.80 21.62 27.23
CA LEU A 434 17.43 21.31 28.62
C LEU A 434 18.55 21.64 29.61
N ASP A 435 19.80 21.30 29.28
CA ASP A 435 20.97 21.63 30.10
C ASP A 435 21.15 23.16 30.22
N GLU A 436 20.99 23.89 29.12
CA GLU A 436 21.03 25.37 29.11
C GLU A 436 19.92 25.98 29.98
N ASP A 437 18.68 25.49 29.87
CA ASP A 437 17.52 25.95 30.66
C ASP A 437 17.68 25.66 32.16
N THR A 438 18.36 24.56 32.51
CA THR A 438 18.57 24.18 33.92
C THR A 438 19.73 24.92 34.57
N LEU A 439 20.75 25.33 33.81
CA LEU A 439 21.87 26.16 34.29
C LEU A 439 21.46 27.60 34.66
N TRP A 440 20.37 28.14 34.08
CA TRP A 440 19.88 29.49 34.40
C TRP A 440 19.33 29.66 35.83
N ASN A 441 18.87 28.57 36.46
CA ASN A 441 18.22 28.61 37.78
C ASN A 441 19.20 28.65 38.98
N GLU A 442 20.50 28.61 38.76
CA GLU A 442 21.51 28.71 39.83
C GLU A 442 22.09 30.13 40.00
N SER A 443 21.88 31.03 39.04
CA SER A 443 22.41 32.40 39.09
C SER A 443 21.45 33.45 39.69
N GLU A 444 20.18 33.06 39.91
CA GLU A 444 19.13 33.88 40.55
C GLU A 444 18.74 33.41 41.97
N LYS A 445 19.49 32.47 42.56
CA LYS A 445 19.40 32.07 43.98
C LYS A 445 20.65 32.50 44.73
#